data_AF-A6II81-F1
#
_entry.id   AF-A6II81-F1
#
_cell.length_a   1.000
_cell.length_b   1.000
_cell.length_c   1.000
_cell.angle_alpha   90.00
_cell.angle_beta   90.00
_cell.angle_gamma   90.00
#
_symmetry.space_group_name_H-M   'P 1'
#
loop_
_entity.id
_entity.type
_entity.pdbx_description
1 polymer ?
#
loop_
_entity_poly.entity_id
_entity_poly.type
_entity_poly.pdbx_seq_one_letter_code
_entity_poly.pdbx_strand_id
1 'polypeptide(L)'
;MSSNSEWFTKYLQATAAACWTHSNLTSCQALGNMCVMNMNSYDSTTFDACRLFHYVFEGAAGLTGVHSVPFWRQNLPWLFYGDQPGLASQVLSTTPLPTNFSFKGQNQLKFVAASYDIRGNFIRWQTVKGGVLQLCPDTERRLDAAYSFGTTYQQNVSVTLLDSLYFPSFK
;
A
#
# COMPACT_ATOMS: atom_id res chain seq x y z
N MET A 1 8.55 -25.91 -7.77
CA MET A 1 7.97 -25.59 -9.09
C MET A 1 6.47 -25.84 -9.03
N SER A 2 5.64 -24.80 -8.92
CA SER A 2 4.18 -24.91 -8.85
C SER A 2 3.54 -25.02 -10.24
N SER A 3 4.14 -25.83 -11.11
CA SER A 3 3.70 -26.06 -12.49
C SER A 3 2.36 -26.82 -12.59
N ASN A 4 1.76 -27.18 -11.45
CA ASN A 4 0.55 -28.00 -11.35
C ASN A 4 -0.68 -27.23 -10.83
N SER A 5 -0.61 -25.89 -10.77
CA SER A 5 -1.80 -25.10 -10.40
C SER A 5 -2.77 -25.06 -11.59
N GLU A 6 -4.01 -25.52 -11.37
CA GLU A 6 -5.08 -25.44 -12.38
C GLU A 6 -5.27 -24.00 -12.88
N TRP A 7 -5.13 -23.02 -11.99
CA TRP A 7 -5.19 -21.60 -12.31
C TRP A 7 -4.10 -21.19 -13.31
N PHE A 8 -2.85 -21.61 -13.10
CA PHE A 8 -1.76 -21.28 -14.02
C PHE A 8 -2.00 -21.92 -15.39
N THR A 9 -2.37 -23.19 -15.43
CA THR A 9 -2.65 -23.91 -16.70
C THR A 9 -3.76 -23.23 -17.49
N LYS A 10 -4.81 -22.75 -16.82
CA LYS A 10 -5.98 -22.15 -17.48
C LYS A 10 -5.75 -20.72 -17.93
N TYR A 11 -5.05 -19.90 -17.15
CA TYR A 11 -5.03 -18.45 -17.37
C TYR A 11 -3.69 -17.88 -17.84
N LEU A 12 -2.56 -18.56 -17.62
CA LEU A 12 -1.23 -17.97 -17.86
C LEU A 12 -1.01 -17.50 -19.30
N GLN A 13 -1.34 -18.35 -20.28
CA GLN A 13 -1.12 -18.03 -21.69
C GLN A 13 -2.06 -16.91 -22.16
N ALA A 14 -3.33 -16.94 -21.75
CA ALA A 14 -4.31 -15.94 -22.11
C ALA A 14 -3.98 -14.57 -21.50
N THR A 15 -3.58 -14.52 -20.22
CA THR A 15 -3.18 -13.27 -19.57
C THR A 15 -1.87 -12.73 -20.16
N ALA A 16 -0.90 -13.60 -20.46
CA ALA A 16 0.34 -13.20 -21.12
C ALA A 16 0.09 -12.62 -22.52
N ALA A 17 -0.69 -13.31 -23.35
CA ALA A 17 -1.02 -12.84 -24.70
C ALA A 17 -1.76 -11.51 -24.67
N ALA A 18 -2.80 -11.37 -23.85
CA ALA A 18 -3.58 -10.13 -23.75
C ALA A 18 -2.75 -8.95 -23.18
N CYS A 19 -1.84 -9.23 -22.24
CA CYS A 19 -0.90 -8.22 -21.75
C CYS A 19 0.08 -7.79 -22.86
N TRP A 20 0.61 -8.73 -23.62
CA TRP A 20 1.54 -8.46 -24.72
C TRP A 20 0.90 -7.69 -25.88
N THR A 21 -0.23 -8.17 -26.40
CA THR A 21 -0.82 -7.65 -27.64
C THR A 21 -1.65 -6.39 -27.45
N HIS A 22 -2.27 -6.23 -26.28
CA HIS A 22 -3.21 -5.14 -26.03
C HIS A 22 -2.79 -4.21 -24.89
N SER A 23 -1.64 -4.47 -24.25
CA SER A 23 -1.22 -3.74 -23.04
C SER A 23 -2.34 -3.64 -22.00
N ASN A 24 -3.16 -4.69 -21.91
CA ASN A 24 -4.35 -4.71 -21.05
C ASN A 24 -3.92 -4.69 -19.59
N LEU A 25 -4.28 -3.63 -18.86
CA LEU A 25 -3.88 -3.42 -17.47
C LEU A 25 -4.22 -4.62 -16.59
N THR A 26 -5.45 -5.13 -16.66
CA THR A 26 -5.89 -6.26 -15.83
C THR A 26 -5.11 -7.52 -16.14
N SER A 27 -4.87 -7.82 -17.42
CA SER A 27 -4.07 -8.97 -17.84
C SER A 27 -2.61 -8.86 -17.41
N CYS A 28 -2.02 -7.67 -17.50
CA CYS A 28 -0.65 -7.40 -17.08
C CYS A 28 -0.47 -7.48 -15.56
N GLN A 29 -1.44 -6.98 -14.79
CA GLN A 29 -1.48 -7.15 -13.34
C GLN A 29 -1.61 -8.63 -12.96
N ALA A 30 -2.48 -9.38 -13.64
CA ALA A 30 -2.64 -10.82 -13.41
C ALA A 30 -1.36 -11.60 -13.73
N LEU A 31 -0.69 -11.29 -14.84
CA LEU A 31 0.59 -11.89 -15.21
C LEU A 31 1.69 -11.58 -14.18
N GLY A 32 1.77 -10.32 -13.71
CA GLY A 32 2.70 -9.95 -12.63
C GLY A 32 2.42 -10.69 -11.33
N ASN A 33 1.16 -10.80 -10.92
CA ASN A 33 0.76 -11.59 -9.76
C ASN A 33 1.14 -13.07 -9.91
N MET A 34 0.99 -13.65 -11.10
CA MET A 34 1.44 -15.02 -11.38
C MET A 34 2.96 -15.19 -11.23
N CYS A 35 3.75 -14.19 -11.64
CA CYS A 35 5.19 -14.21 -11.40
C CYS A 35 5.53 -14.20 -9.89
N VAL A 36 4.89 -13.30 -9.12
CA VAL A 36 5.09 -13.22 -7.66
C VAL A 36 4.66 -14.52 -6.98
N MET A 37 3.55 -15.12 -7.38
CA MET A 37 3.09 -16.42 -6.87
C MET A 37 4.03 -17.57 -7.25
N ASN A 38 4.80 -17.45 -8.32
CA ASN A 38 5.89 -18.36 -8.67
C ASN A 38 7.21 -17.98 -7.97
N MET A 39 7.14 -17.28 -6.83
CA MET A 39 8.27 -16.89 -5.98
C MET A 39 9.34 -16.05 -6.70
N ASN A 40 8.96 -15.31 -7.74
CA ASN A 40 9.90 -14.60 -8.60
C ASN A 40 10.99 -15.51 -9.20
N SER A 41 10.68 -16.80 -9.37
CA SER A 41 11.58 -17.77 -10.00
C SER A 41 11.89 -17.29 -11.41
N TYR A 42 13.17 -17.01 -11.67
CA TYR A 42 13.65 -16.60 -12.99
C TYR A 42 14.60 -17.68 -13.51
N ASP A 43 14.01 -18.71 -14.10
CA ASP A 43 14.76 -19.79 -14.75
C ASP A 43 14.80 -19.53 -16.26
N SER A 44 15.99 -19.41 -16.83
CA SER A 44 16.19 -19.16 -18.26
C SER A 44 15.79 -20.35 -19.14
N THR A 45 15.60 -21.53 -18.54
CA THR A 45 15.27 -22.77 -19.24
C THR A 45 13.77 -23.07 -19.30
N THR A 46 12.95 -22.37 -18.50
CA THR A 46 11.49 -22.60 -18.44
C THR A 46 10.70 -21.36 -18.80
N PHE A 47 9.64 -21.54 -19.61
CA PHE A 47 8.66 -20.49 -19.91
C PHE A 47 7.64 -20.38 -18.78
N ASP A 48 8.10 -19.99 -17.61
CA ASP A 48 7.24 -19.73 -16.46
C ASP A 48 6.61 -18.32 -16.50
N ALA A 49 5.77 -18.02 -15.51
CA ALA A 49 5.07 -16.75 -15.45
C ALA A 49 5.99 -15.54 -15.37
N CYS A 50 7.14 -15.67 -14.69
CA CYS A 50 8.12 -14.59 -14.58
C CYS A 50 8.88 -14.37 -15.88
N ARG A 51 9.21 -15.44 -16.60
CA ARG A 51 9.84 -15.34 -17.92
C ARG A 51 8.90 -14.66 -18.93
N LEU A 52 7.63 -15.04 -18.94
CA LEU A 52 6.61 -14.40 -19.78
C LEU A 52 6.44 -12.92 -19.39
N PHE A 53 6.37 -12.62 -18.09
CA PHE A 53 6.29 -11.24 -17.62
C PHE A 53 7.51 -10.41 -18.04
N HIS A 54 8.72 -10.94 -17.88
CA HIS A 54 9.96 -10.26 -18.27
C HIS A 54 10.03 -10.02 -19.78
N TYR A 55 9.59 -10.98 -20.59
CA TYR A 55 9.49 -10.83 -22.03
C TYR A 55 8.59 -9.64 -22.41
N VAL A 56 7.43 -9.51 -21.75
CA VAL A 56 6.53 -8.37 -21.96
C VAL A 56 7.17 -7.06 -21.50
N PHE A 57 7.86 -7.08 -20.36
CA PHE A 57 8.58 -5.92 -19.81
C PHE A 57 9.68 -5.42 -20.74
N GLU A 58 10.48 -6.30 -21.34
CA GLU A 58 11.53 -5.94 -22.32
C GLU A 58 10.93 -5.40 -23.62
N GLY A 59 9.85 -6.01 -24.13
CA GLY A 59 9.17 -5.49 -25.33
C GLY A 59 8.53 -4.11 -25.11
N ALA A 60 8.20 -3.77 -23.86
CA ALA A 60 7.70 -2.46 -23.47
C ALA A 60 8.80 -1.40 -23.29
N ALA A 61 10.08 -1.70 -23.59
CA ALA A 61 11.21 -0.83 -23.29
C ALA A 61 11.16 0.57 -23.92
N GLY A 62 10.50 0.71 -25.07
CA GLY A 62 10.31 1.98 -25.77
C GLY A 62 9.17 2.85 -25.22
N LEU A 63 8.40 2.37 -24.24
CA LEU A 63 7.28 3.11 -23.65
C LEU A 63 7.75 4.04 -22.51
N THR A 64 7.07 5.17 -22.35
CA THR A 64 7.37 6.17 -21.33
C THR A 64 7.26 5.60 -19.91
N GLY A 65 8.20 5.99 -19.06
CA GLY A 65 8.20 5.62 -17.64
C GLY A 65 7.01 6.22 -16.88
N VAL A 66 6.50 5.49 -15.89
CA VAL A 66 5.43 5.97 -14.99
C VAL A 66 6.04 6.60 -13.73
N HIS A 67 5.41 7.64 -13.18
CA HIS A 67 5.79 8.26 -11.90
C HIS A 67 7.26 8.75 -11.82
N SER A 68 7.81 9.20 -12.95
CA SER A 68 9.22 9.62 -13.05
C SER A 68 10.23 8.50 -12.76
N VAL A 69 9.82 7.23 -12.90
CA VAL A 69 10.70 6.06 -12.82
C VAL A 69 10.97 5.56 -14.24
N PRO A 70 12.19 5.76 -14.80
CA PRO A 70 12.49 5.48 -16.21
C PRO A 70 12.22 4.04 -16.65
N PHE A 71 12.36 3.09 -15.72
CA PHE A 71 12.22 1.65 -15.96
C PHE A 71 10.88 1.08 -15.46
N TRP A 72 9.94 1.93 -15.02
CA TRP A 72 8.57 1.49 -14.74
C TRP A 72 7.72 1.62 -16.01
N ARG A 73 7.39 0.48 -16.61
CA ARG A 73 6.58 0.43 -17.84
C ARG A 73 5.10 0.69 -17.59
N GLN A 74 4.48 1.48 -18.46
CA GLN A 74 3.05 1.75 -18.41
C GLN A 74 2.22 0.46 -18.51
N ASN A 75 1.15 0.36 -17.72
CA ASN A 75 0.25 -0.79 -17.60
C ASN A 75 0.88 -2.10 -17.06
N LEU A 76 2.17 -2.11 -16.71
CA LEU A 76 2.82 -3.22 -16.03
C LEU A 76 3.05 -2.90 -14.54
N PRO A 77 2.86 -3.86 -13.64
CA PRO A 77 3.33 -3.72 -12.26
C PRO A 77 4.85 -3.59 -12.22
N TRP A 78 5.35 -2.80 -11.27
CA TRP A 78 6.79 -2.60 -11.11
C TRP A 78 7.39 -3.75 -10.30
N LEU A 79 7.87 -4.78 -11.01
CA LEU A 79 8.50 -5.96 -10.38
C LEU A 79 10.03 -5.95 -10.45
N PHE A 80 10.63 -5.25 -11.42
CA PHE A 80 12.07 -5.20 -11.62
C PHE A 80 12.65 -3.80 -11.42
N TYR A 81 13.76 -3.73 -10.69
CA TYR A 81 14.54 -2.52 -10.52
C TYR A 81 15.61 -2.41 -11.61
N GLY A 82 15.34 -1.54 -12.59
CA GLY A 82 16.21 -1.31 -13.72
C GLY A 82 15.91 -2.20 -14.92
N ASP A 83 16.69 -1.98 -15.97
CA ASP A 83 16.72 -2.68 -17.25
C ASP A 83 18.01 -3.50 -17.44
N GLN A 84 18.95 -3.39 -16.50
CA GLN A 84 20.21 -4.14 -16.52
C GLN A 84 20.38 -5.04 -15.29
N PRO A 85 20.99 -6.23 -15.46
CA PRO A 85 21.36 -7.08 -14.34
C PRO A 85 22.26 -6.34 -13.34
N GLY A 86 21.96 -6.46 -12.04
CA GLY A 86 22.77 -5.87 -10.97
C GLY A 86 22.42 -4.42 -10.61
N LEU A 87 21.56 -3.73 -11.39
CA LEU A 87 21.12 -2.37 -11.08
C LEU A 87 20.37 -2.31 -9.73
N ALA A 88 19.55 -3.32 -9.43
CA ALA A 88 18.86 -3.45 -8.14
C ALA A 88 19.83 -3.44 -6.94
N SER A 89 20.92 -4.22 -7.02
CA SER A 89 21.95 -4.28 -5.97
C SER A 89 22.71 -2.97 -5.84
N GLN A 90 22.91 -2.25 -6.96
CA GLN A 90 23.48 -0.92 -6.94
C GLN A 90 22.51 0.07 -6.27
N VAL A 91 21.21 0.09 -6.60
CA VAL A 91 20.23 0.99 -5.95
C VAL A 91 20.15 0.76 -4.43
N LEU A 92 20.17 -0.51 -3.99
CA LEU A 92 20.21 -0.87 -2.57
C LEU A 92 21.47 -0.37 -1.85
N SER A 93 22.56 -0.13 -2.57
CA SER A 93 23.84 0.32 -1.99
C SER A 93 24.17 1.80 -2.24
N THR A 94 23.60 2.43 -3.28
CA THR A 94 24.01 3.74 -3.80
C THR A 94 23.10 4.90 -3.39
N THR A 95 21.89 4.62 -2.91
CA THR A 95 21.02 5.67 -2.36
C THR A 95 20.89 5.50 -0.86
N PRO A 96 21.35 6.47 -0.03
CA PRO A 96 20.75 6.59 1.28
C PRO A 96 19.27 6.86 1.02
N LEU A 97 18.42 5.85 1.24
CA LEU A 97 16.98 6.03 1.29
C LEU A 97 16.76 7.30 2.13
N PRO A 98 16.10 8.34 1.59
CA PRO A 98 15.95 9.59 2.32
C PRO A 98 15.29 9.25 3.67
N THR A 99 16.07 9.32 4.75
CA THR A 99 15.59 9.05 6.11
C THR A 99 14.78 10.21 6.65
N ASN A 100 14.87 11.35 5.96
CA ASN A 100 14.16 12.57 6.26
C ASN A 100 13.00 12.75 5.28
N PHE A 101 11.81 12.40 5.73
CA PHE A 101 10.57 12.68 5.02
C PHE A 101 9.95 13.95 5.60
N SER A 102 9.49 14.85 4.73
CA SER A 102 8.72 16.02 5.12
C SER A 102 7.40 16.06 4.36
N PHE A 103 6.35 16.52 5.03
CA PHE A 103 5.03 16.65 4.41
C PHE A 103 4.98 17.92 3.59
N LYS A 104 4.64 17.78 2.30
CA LYS A 104 4.29 18.92 1.46
C LYS A 104 2.82 19.27 1.73
N GLY A 105 2.58 20.19 2.68
CA GLY A 105 1.24 20.69 3.01
C GLY A 105 0.76 20.33 4.42
N GLN A 106 -0.54 20.03 4.55
CA GLN A 106 -1.19 19.80 5.84
C GLN A 106 -0.83 18.40 6.38
N ASN A 107 -0.22 18.35 7.57
CA ASN A 107 0.21 17.11 8.24
C ASN A 107 -0.88 16.49 9.15
N GLN A 108 -2.12 16.97 9.06
CA GLN A 108 -3.23 16.50 9.89
C GLN A 108 -4.00 15.37 9.19
N LEU A 109 -4.12 14.24 9.87
CA LEU A 109 -4.98 13.14 9.50
C LEU A 109 -6.45 13.53 9.71
N LYS A 110 -7.28 13.33 8.68
CA LYS A 110 -8.71 13.65 8.71
C LYS A 110 -9.52 12.39 9.00
N PHE A 111 -9.78 12.14 10.28
CA PHE A 111 -10.63 11.03 10.71
C PHE A 111 -12.08 11.49 10.91
N VAL A 112 -13.01 10.64 10.46
CA VAL A 112 -14.45 10.79 10.67
C VAL A 112 -14.93 9.49 11.33
N ALA A 113 -15.66 9.61 12.42
CA ALA A 113 -16.26 8.49 13.14
C ALA A 113 -17.77 8.50 12.95
N ALA A 114 -18.37 7.31 12.85
CA ALA A 114 -19.81 7.15 13.04
C ALA A 114 -20.08 6.91 14.53
N SER A 115 -21.03 7.65 15.11
CA SER A 115 -21.54 7.38 16.46
C SER A 115 -22.80 6.52 16.39
N TYR A 116 -22.91 5.60 17.35
CA TYR A 116 -24.03 4.69 17.51
C TYR A 116 -24.49 4.71 18.96
N ASP A 117 -25.78 4.50 19.19
CA ASP A 117 -26.30 4.32 20.55
C ASP A 117 -25.93 2.93 21.12
N ILE A 118 -26.22 2.72 22.40
CA ILE A 118 -25.97 1.43 23.07
C ILE A 118 -26.76 0.25 22.48
N ARG A 119 -27.76 0.51 21.63
CA ARG A 119 -28.58 -0.49 20.93
C ARG A 119 -28.08 -0.73 19.50
N GLY A 120 -27.04 -0.01 19.06
CA GLY A 120 -26.47 -0.11 17.72
C GLY A 120 -27.15 0.76 16.66
N ASN A 121 -28.03 1.68 17.02
CA ASN A 121 -28.64 2.61 16.05
C ASN A 121 -27.67 3.72 15.69
N PHE A 122 -27.55 4.01 14.39
CA PHE A 122 -26.73 5.11 13.90
C PHE A 122 -27.26 6.46 14.39
N ILE A 123 -26.37 7.31 14.91
CA ILE A 123 -26.70 8.66 15.38
C ILE A 123 -26.22 9.70 14.35
N ARG A 124 -24.90 9.80 14.12
CA ARG A 124 -24.32 10.77 13.18
C ARG A 124 -22.89 10.42 12.78
N TRP A 125 -22.42 11.10 11.73
CA TRP A 125 -20.99 11.25 11.46
C TRP A 125 -20.44 12.43 12.25
N GLN A 126 -19.25 12.27 12.84
CA GLN A 126 -18.58 13.34 13.57
C GLN A 126 -17.06 13.30 13.41
N THR A 127 -16.42 14.46 13.51
CA THR A 127 -14.95 14.55 13.57
C THR A 127 -14.47 14.09 14.93
N VAL A 128 -13.28 13.49 14.97
CA VAL A 128 -12.68 12.98 16.23
C VAL A 128 -11.84 14.02 17.00
N LYS A 129 -11.76 15.26 16.48
CA LYS A 129 -11.03 16.36 17.11
C LYS A 129 -11.64 16.76 18.45
N GLY A 130 -10.85 17.36 19.33
CA GLY A 130 -11.30 17.88 20.62
C GLY A 130 -11.51 16.81 21.68
N GLY A 131 -10.84 15.65 21.58
CA GLY A 131 -10.85 14.65 22.64
C GLY A 131 -11.93 13.57 22.56
N VAL A 132 -12.60 13.41 21.41
CA VAL A 132 -13.72 12.47 21.28
C VAL A 132 -13.30 11.01 21.53
N LEU A 133 -12.06 10.65 21.20
CA LEU A 133 -11.55 9.27 21.36
C LEU A 133 -10.62 9.11 22.57
N GLN A 134 -10.17 10.22 23.15
CA GLN A 134 -9.16 10.22 24.21
C GLN A 134 -9.84 10.13 25.58
N LEU A 135 -9.42 9.16 26.38
CA LEU A 135 -9.89 9.01 27.76
C LEU A 135 -9.24 10.03 28.71
N CYS A 136 -8.05 10.54 28.39
CA CYS A 136 -7.38 11.49 29.27
C CYS A 136 -7.86 12.91 28.93
N PRO A 137 -8.51 13.63 29.86
CA PRO A 137 -8.84 15.03 29.63
C PRO A 137 -7.56 15.86 29.53
N ASP A 138 -7.52 16.77 28.56
CA ASP A 138 -6.38 17.65 28.32
C ASP A 138 -6.84 18.85 27.48
N THR A 139 -5.92 19.74 27.12
CA THR A 139 -6.18 20.82 26.18
C THR A 139 -6.49 20.28 24.78
N GLU A 140 -7.43 20.90 24.05
CA GLU A 140 -7.77 20.51 22.66
C GLU A 140 -6.52 20.40 21.77
N ARG A 141 -5.58 21.33 21.92
CA ARG A 141 -4.31 21.32 21.18
C ARG A 141 -3.49 20.05 21.41
N ARG A 142 -3.45 19.55 22.65
CA ARG A 142 -2.74 18.31 22.98
C ARG A 142 -3.53 17.10 22.47
N LEU A 143 -4.85 17.06 22.67
CA LEU A 143 -5.70 15.97 22.18
C LEU A 143 -5.63 15.82 20.66
N ASP A 144 -5.65 16.93 19.92
CA ASP A 144 -5.56 16.94 18.45
C ASP A 144 -4.17 16.55 17.92
N ALA A 145 -3.12 16.60 18.74
CA ALA A 145 -1.78 16.18 18.34
C ALA A 145 -1.71 14.68 18.00
N ALA A 146 -2.63 13.87 18.53
CA ALA A 146 -2.80 12.46 18.17
C ALA A 146 -3.10 12.24 16.67
N TYR A 147 -3.64 13.26 16.00
CA TYR A 147 -3.99 13.21 14.58
C TYR A 147 -2.98 13.92 13.68
N SER A 148 -1.86 14.37 14.25
CA SER A 148 -0.77 14.97 13.48
C SER A 148 0.24 13.90 13.10
N PHE A 149 0.46 13.71 11.80
CA PHE A 149 1.45 12.76 11.32
C PHE A 149 2.85 13.16 11.80
N GLY A 150 3.63 12.15 12.24
CA GLY A 150 5.02 12.35 12.70
C GLY A 150 5.11 12.93 14.11
N THR A 151 4.00 13.01 14.85
CA THR A 151 3.99 13.42 16.25
C THR A 151 3.96 12.18 17.14
N THR A 152 4.93 12.06 18.05
CA THR A 152 4.87 11.08 19.14
C THR A 152 3.83 11.54 20.15
N TYR A 153 2.75 10.78 20.30
CA TYR A 153 1.65 11.09 21.19
C TYR A 153 1.52 10.02 22.28
N GLN A 154 1.54 10.45 23.55
CA GLN A 154 1.32 9.58 24.69
C GLN A 154 0.56 10.34 25.79
N GLN A 155 -0.45 9.68 26.35
CA GLN A 155 -1.14 10.13 27.56
C GLN A 155 -1.28 8.97 28.52
N ASN A 156 -1.22 9.28 29.82
CA ASN A 156 -1.44 8.34 30.89
C ASN A 156 -2.32 9.02 31.94
N VAL A 157 -3.41 8.38 32.34
CA VAL A 157 -4.31 8.84 33.39
C VAL A 157 -4.79 7.66 34.21
N SER A 158 -4.89 7.84 35.53
CA SER A 158 -5.56 6.91 36.41
C SER A 158 -7.07 7.20 36.38
N VAL A 159 -7.86 6.23 35.94
CA VAL A 159 -9.32 6.32 35.95
C VAL A 159 -9.84 5.70 37.24
N THR A 160 -10.55 6.47 38.07
CA THR A 160 -11.29 5.89 39.20
C THR A 160 -12.71 5.50 38.77
N LEU A 161 -13.38 4.63 39.54
CA LEU A 161 -14.77 4.23 39.27
C LEU A 161 -15.77 5.41 39.31
N LEU A 162 -15.42 6.50 39.98
CA LEU A 162 -16.23 7.72 39.95
C LEU A 162 -16.02 8.49 38.64
N ASP A 163 -14.82 8.45 38.08
CA ASP A 163 -14.51 9.09 36.80
C ASP A 163 -15.18 8.34 35.63
N SER A 164 -15.36 7.02 35.71
CA SER A 164 -16.07 6.21 34.69
C SER A 164 -17.53 6.56 34.50
N LEU A 165 -18.18 7.14 35.52
CA LEU A 165 -19.56 7.63 35.43
C LEU A 165 -19.64 9.03 34.77
N TYR A 166 -18.53 9.77 34.77
CA TYR A 166 -18.43 11.11 34.17
C TYR A 166 -17.79 11.10 32.78
N PHE A 167 -17.11 10.02 32.41
CA PHE A 167 -16.68 9.84 31.03
C PHE A 167 -17.91 9.80 30.14
N PRO A 168 -18.04 10.73 29.18
CA PRO A 168 -19.09 10.65 28.19
C PRO A 168 -18.81 9.39 27.37
N SER A 169 -19.43 8.28 27.77
CA SER A 169 -19.75 7.19 26.87
C SER A 169 -20.40 7.85 25.67
N PHE A 170 -19.63 7.98 24.58
CA PHE A 170 -19.97 8.62 23.31
C PHE A 170 -21.39 9.24 23.30
N LYS A 171 -21.50 10.52 23.68
CA LYS A 171 -22.73 11.29 23.45
C LYS A 171 -23.01 11.42 21.96
#